data_AF-A0A0M0GGH3-F1
#
_entry.id   AF-A0A0M0GGH3-F1
#
_cell.length_a   1.000
_cell.length_b   1.000
_cell.length_c   1.000
_cell.angle_alpha   90.00
_cell.angle_beta   90.00
_cell.angle_gamma   90.00
#
_symmetry.space_group_name_H-M   'P 1'
#
loop_
_entity.id
_entity.type
_entity.pdbx_description
1 polymer ?
#
loop_
_entity_poly.entity_id
_entity_poly.type
_entity_poly.pdbx_seq_one_letter_code
_entity_poly.pdbx_strand_id
1 'polypeptide(L)'
;MSTKFRWAVLLCNCQGTSTNQTAQQFFVNLFTPGLGGAIDYWSDMSFGELDLTNSSVFSWVTLSITTAQALNTRRSDAINMGIDAHKAAGHDLRGFDQILVYIDVPFIGQNITEGGQQGAGSAQGRVLTDQGVMRSDFIMHEMGHGHGLKDESYDIMGNAYGDPYCIMSAMSYGGTDPTFMDPRFGPSGPSLCSPYIFSKNWLPQQNTVLIESNGKWPKTTHLTLSPFERGTTGSPQVAIIRFTHPFTTSYFIDYHQAAGWDRGLSQDAVVIRQYRPDGKSYYAGRIATSVAHVGGVVLLPEGGYLDKQFDLSVDTTRVLADGRVELTIAPAAALQTLSVRTVARNKLGLNSGFSIRGSIMRPGTNSLRWSLVEILGD
;
A
#
# COMPACT_ATOMS: atom_id res chain seq x y z
N MET A 1 -20.38 12.49 -5.49
CA MET A 1 -20.42 12.27 -6.95
C MET A 1 -19.01 11.91 -7.34
N SER A 2 -18.79 10.78 -8.02
CA SER A 2 -17.45 10.35 -8.41
C SER A 2 -16.80 11.36 -9.36
N THR A 3 -15.49 11.55 -9.21
CA THR A 3 -14.69 12.39 -10.09
C THR A 3 -14.40 11.63 -11.39
N LYS A 4 -14.85 12.18 -12.52
CA LYS A 4 -14.50 11.63 -13.83
C LYS A 4 -13.01 11.86 -14.10
N PHE A 5 -12.30 10.79 -14.47
CA PHE A 5 -10.89 10.83 -14.80
C PHE A 5 -10.60 9.93 -15.99
N ARG A 6 -10.33 10.52 -17.15
CA ARG A 6 -10.27 9.82 -18.44
C ARG A 6 -8.83 9.62 -18.89
N TRP A 7 -8.49 8.38 -19.20
CA TRP A 7 -7.21 8.02 -19.80
C TRP A 7 -7.35 7.90 -21.32
N ALA A 8 -6.43 8.53 -22.06
CA ALA A 8 -6.19 8.21 -23.46
C ALA A 8 -5.08 7.17 -23.54
N VAL A 9 -5.40 5.98 -24.04
CA VAL A 9 -4.44 4.89 -24.24
C VAL A 9 -4.03 4.86 -25.71
N LEU A 10 -2.77 5.18 -25.95
CA LEU A 10 -2.18 5.44 -27.26
C LEU A 10 -1.31 4.26 -27.67
N LEU A 11 -1.69 3.55 -28.74
CA LEU A 11 -0.97 2.38 -29.24
C LEU A 11 -0.07 2.77 -30.41
N CYS A 12 1.23 2.57 -30.26
CA CYS A 12 2.24 3.01 -31.21
C CYS A 12 3.12 1.85 -31.68
N ASN A 13 3.24 1.65 -33.00
CA ASN A 13 4.22 0.74 -33.59
C ASN A 13 5.42 1.53 -34.13
N CYS A 14 6.61 0.95 -34.06
CA CYS A 14 7.78 1.55 -34.72
C CYS A 14 7.72 1.34 -36.23
N GLN A 15 8.45 2.18 -36.96
CA GLN A 15 8.59 2.02 -38.40
C GLN A 15 9.14 0.62 -38.73
N GLY A 16 8.43 -0.10 -39.61
CA GLY A 16 8.82 -1.44 -40.04
C GLY A 16 8.37 -2.57 -39.10
N THR A 17 7.67 -2.27 -38.00
CA THR A 17 7.04 -3.31 -37.16
C THR A 17 5.57 -3.48 -37.51
N SER A 18 5.07 -4.72 -37.41
CA SER A 18 3.66 -5.03 -37.56
C SER A 18 2.89 -4.67 -36.28
N THR A 19 1.61 -4.35 -36.42
CA THR A 19 0.71 -4.18 -35.28
C THR A 19 0.63 -5.42 -34.39
N ASN A 20 0.80 -5.22 -33.08
CA ASN A 20 0.64 -6.28 -32.07
C ASN A 20 -0.81 -6.38 -31.59
N GLN A 21 -1.54 -7.33 -32.16
CA GLN A 21 -2.94 -7.57 -31.81
C GLN A 21 -3.13 -8.03 -30.36
N THR A 22 -2.15 -8.74 -29.80
CA THR A 22 -2.18 -9.17 -28.39
C THR A 22 -2.12 -7.96 -27.46
N ALA A 23 -1.25 -6.99 -27.74
CA ALA A 23 -1.19 -5.75 -26.98
C ALA A 23 -2.48 -4.93 -27.10
N GLN A 24 -3.05 -4.83 -28.30
CA GLN A 24 -4.34 -4.15 -28.48
C GLN A 24 -5.44 -4.79 -27.62
N GLN A 25 -5.56 -6.12 -27.66
CA GLN A 25 -6.55 -6.83 -26.86
C GLN A 25 -6.28 -6.68 -25.35
N PHE A 26 -5.02 -6.68 -24.94
CA PHE A 26 -4.62 -6.43 -23.56
C PHE A 26 -5.13 -5.07 -23.07
N PHE A 27 -4.85 -3.98 -23.80
CA PHE A 27 -5.29 -2.64 -23.37
C PHE A 27 -6.80 -2.44 -23.45
N VAL A 28 -7.46 -2.98 -24.47
CA VAL A 28 -8.93 -2.99 -24.55
C VAL A 28 -9.51 -3.68 -23.33
N ASN A 29 -9.00 -4.86 -22.97
CA ASN A 29 -9.47 -5.58 -21.78
C ASN A 29 -9.14 -4.83 -20.48
N LEU A 30 -7.95 -4.25 -20.38
CA LEU A 30 -7.49 -3.54 -19.18
C LEU A 30 -8.39 -2.32 -18.88
N PHE A 31 -8.89 -1.66 -19.92
CA PHE A 31 -9.81 -0.52 -19.82
C PHE A 31 -11.27 -0.89 -20.15
N THR A 32 -11.65 -2.16 -19.99
CA THR A 32 -13.06 -2.60 -20.02
C THR A 32 -13.55 -2.87 -18.59
N PRO A 33 -14.64 -2.24 -18.12
CA PRO A 33 -15.18 -2.49 -16.78
C PRO A 33 -15.60 -3.95 -16.58
N GLY A 34 -15.43 -4.45 -15.35
CA GLY A 34 -15.86 -5.80 -14.95
C GLY A 34 -14.91 -6.92 -15.38
N LEU A 35 -13.75 -6.60 -15.94
CA LEU A 35 -12.73 -7.58 -16.30
C LEU A 35 -11.64 -7.73 -15.23
N GLY A 36 -11.66 -6.99 -14.12
CA GLY A 36 -10.56 -6.95 -13.17
C GLY A 36 -9.33 -6.22 -13.73
N GLY A 37 -9.56 -5.22 -14.58
CA GLY A 37 -8.51 -4.39 -15.19
C GLY A 37 -8.26 -3.09 -14.42
N ALA A 38 -7.69 -2.10 -15.09
CA ALA A 38 -7.38 -0.80 -14.50
C ALA A 38 -8.64 -0.05 -14.02
N ILE A 39 -9.78 -0.18 -14.72
CA ILE A 39 -11.03 0.46 -14.29
C ILE A 39 -11.49 -0.10 -12.95
N ASP A 40 -11.51 -1.42 -12.81
CA ASP A 40 -11.99 -2.07 -11.59
C ASP A 40 -11.04 -1.81 -10.43
N TYR A 41 -9.73 -1.91 -10.68
CA TYR A 41 -8.70 -1.61 -9.67
C TYR A 41 -8.83 -0.19 -9.12
N TRP A 42 -8.89 0.82 -9.99
CA TRP A 42 -8.98 2.20 -9.54
C TRP A 42 -10.35 2.55 -8.96
N SER A 43 -11.42 1.87 -9.37
CA SER A 43 -12.71 1.99 -8.72
C SER A 43 -12.63 1.48 -7.27
N ASP A 44 -12.06 0.29 -7.05
CA ASP A 44 -11.94 -0.31 -5.71
C ASP A 44 -10.98 0.49 -4.81
N MET A 45 -9.80 0.84 -5.32
CA MET A 45 -8.78 1.58 -4.55
C MET A 45 -9.16 3.03 -4.25
N SER A 46 -10.10 3.60 -5.02
CA SER A 46 -10.64 4.93 -4.74
C SER A 46 -11.98 4.90 -4.00
N PHE A 47 -12.47 3.72 -3.60
CA PHE A 47 -13.82 3.57 -3.00
C PHE A 47 -14.93 4.17 -3.87
N GLY A 48 -14.76 4.12 -5.19
CA GLY A 48 -15.67 4.70 -6.18
C GLY A 48 -15.56 6.22 -6.36
N GLU A 49 -14.60 6.89 -5.73
CA GLU A 49 -14.37 8.33 -5.92
C GLU A 49 -13.75 8.66 -7.28
N LEU A 50 -13.07 7.70 -7.92
CA LEU A 50 -12.62 7.80 -9.30
C LEU A 50 -13.49 7.00 -10.25
N ASP A 51 -13.82 7.62 -11.38
CA ASP A 51 -14.53 7.00 -12.47
C ASP A 51 -13.74 7.13 -13.78
N LEU A 52 -13.22 5.98 -14.23
CA LEU A 52 -12.40 5.84 -15.43
C LEU A 52 -13.18 5.30 -16.63
N THR A 53 -14.51 5.11 -16.56
CA THR A 53 -15.27 4.37 -17.58
C THR A 53 -15.32 5.08 -18.94
N ASN A 54 -14.97 6.36 -19.00
CA ASN A 54 -14.89 7.15 -20.23
C ASN A 54 -13.45 7.27 -20.77
N SER A 55 -12.56 6.36 -20.36
CA SER A 55 -11.23 6.21 -20.95
C SER A 55 -11.34 5.50 -22.31
N SER A 56 -10.38 5.75 -23.20
CA SER A 56 -10.41 5.21 -24.56
C SER A 56 -9.07 4.62 -24.97
N VAL A 57 -9.14 3.46 -25.64
CA VAL A 57 -8.00 2.85 -26.34
C VAL A 57 -8.08 3.23 -27.81
N PHE A 58 -7.06 3.94 -28.29
CA PHE A 58 -7.00 4.41 -29.67
C PHE A 58 -6.40 3.35 -30.61
N SER A 59 -6.79 3.41 -31.88
CA SER A 59 -6.19 2.57 -32.92
C SER A 59 -4.71 2.88 -33.11
N TRP A 60 -3.96 1.90 -33.59
CA TRP A 60 -2.53 2.01 -33.81
C TRP A 60 -2.11 3.17 -34.71
N VAL A 61 -1.00 3.81 -34.35
CA VAL A 61 -0.26 4.75 -35.22
C VAL A 61 1.19 4.33 -35.34
N THR A 62 1.78 4.55 -36.52
CA THR A 62 3.19 4.26 -36.76
C THR A 62 4.04 5.47 -36.44
N LEU A 63 4.98 5.31 -35.51
CA LEU A 63 5.99 6.32 -35.20
C LEU A 63 6.99 6.44 -36.36
N SER A 64 7.56 7.62 -36.53
CA SER A 64 8.60 7.90 -37.54
C SER A 64 9.99 7.39 -37.14
N ILE A 65 10.09 6.56 -36.10
CA ILE A 65 11.34 6.00 -35.60
C ILE A 65 11.37 4.48 -35.79
N THR A 66 12.56 3.96 -36.09
CA THR A 66 12.84 2.52 -36.14
C THR A 66 12.99 1.94 -34.74
N THR A 67 12.93 0.61 -34.62
CA THR A 67 13.21 -0.11 -33.36
C THR A 67 14.57 0.27 -32.76
N ALA A 68 15.61 0.42 -33.58
CA ALA A 68 16.95 0.76 -33.11
C ALA A 68 17.02 2.18 -32.51
N GLN A 69 16.23 3.12 -33.04
CA GLN A 69 16.12 4.47 -32.50
C GLN A 69 15.30 4.50 -31.21
N ALA A 70 14.22 3.72 -31.13
CA ALA A 70 13.40 3.60 -29.92
C ALA A 70 14.22 3.17 -28.70
N LEU A 71 15.14 2.21 -28.87
CA LEU A 71 16.04 1.75 -27.80
C LEU A 71 16.89 2.86 -27.14
N ASN A 72 17.13 3.98 -27.84
CA ASN A 72 17.94 5.09 -27.37
C ASN A 72 17.13 6.36 -27.09
N THR A 73 15.80 6.27 -27.13
CA THR A 73 14.91 7.40 -26.95
C THR A 73 14.55 7.56 -25.46
N ARG A 74 14.55 8.80 -24.96
CA ARG A 74 14.18 9.10 -23.57
C ARG A 74 12.70 8.82 -23.33
N ARG A 75 12.32 8.49 -22.09
CA ARG A 75 10.91 8.20 -21.75
C ARG A 75 10.00 9.38 -22.10
N SER A 76 10.38 10.59 -21.71
CA SER A 76 9.60 11.81 -21.96
C SER A 76 9.42 12.07 -23.47
N ASP A 77 10.47 11.87 -24.25
CA ASP A 77 10.45 12.00 -25.71
C ASP A 77 9.55 10.94 -26.34
N ALA A 78 9.64 9.68 -25.91
CA ALA A 78 8.82 8.58 -26.43
C ALA A 78 7.32 8.84 -26.20
N ILE A 79 6.96 9.33 -25.01
CA ILE A 79 5.59 9.74 -24.69
C ILE A 79 5.14 10.85 -25.64
N ASN A 80 5.96 11.90 -25.82
CA ASN A 80 5.60 13.01 -26.70
C ASN A 80 5.49 12.58 -28.17
N MET A 81 6.39 11.70 -28.64
CA MET A 81 6.31 11.13 -29.99
C MET A 81 5.00 10.37 -30.22
N GLY A 82 4.56 9.56 -29.26
CA GLY A 82 3.26 8.87 -29.35
C GLY A 82 2.09 9.85 -29.41
N ILE A 83 2.09 10.86 -28.54
CA ILE A 83 1.06 11.92 -28.52
C ILE A 83 1.01 12.65 -29.85
N ASP A 84 2.15 13.07 -30.39
CA ASP A 84 2.22 13.84 -31.62
C ASP A 84 1.85 13.00 -32.85
N ALA A 85 2.24 11.72 -32.88
CA ALA A 85 1.83 10.80 -33.93
C ALA A 85 0.30 10.59 -33.96
N HIS A 86 -0.34 10.41 -32.80
CA HIS A 86 -1.79 10.29 -32.73
C HIS A 86 -2.53 11.57 -33.13
N LYS A 87 -2.01 12.74 -32.73
CA LYS A 87 -2.56 14.03 -33.19
C LYS A 87 -2.42 14.20 -34.71
N ALA A 88 -1.26 13.84 -35.28
CA ALA A 88 -1.02 13.88 -36.71
C ALA A 88 -1.92 12.91 -37.49
N ALA A 89 -2.29 11.78 -36.88
CA ALA A 89 -3.29 10.84 -37.41
C ALA A 89 -4.74 11.32 -37.25
N GLY A 90 -4.98 12.51 -36.68
CA GLY A 90 -6.30 13.13 -36.54
C GLY A 90 -7.08 12.70 -35.29
N HIS A 91 -6.44 12.02 -34.33
CA HIS A 91 -7.11 11.68 -33.07
C HIS A 91 -7.27 12.92 -32.19
N ASP A 92 -8.48 13.17 -31.71
CA ASP A 92 -8.76 14.22 -30.75
C ASP A 92 -8.48 13.74 -29.32
N LEU A 93 -7.39 14.25 -28.73
CA LEU A 93 -6.99 13.94 -27.36
C LEU A 93 -7.52 14.97 -26.35
N ARG A 94 -8.33 15.96 -26.79
CA ARG A 94 -8.92 16.94 -25.89
C ARG A 94 -9.95 16.27 -24.99
N GLY A 95 -9.95 16.67 -23.71
CA GLY A 95 -10.84 16.07 -22.74
C GLY A 95 -10.39 14.67 -22.29
N PHE A 96 -9.12 14.33 -22.39
CA PHE A 96 -8.55 13.30 -21.53
C PHE A 96 -7.74 13.96 -20.43
N ASP A 97 -7.78 13.38 -19.24
CA ASP A 97 -7.15 13.92 -18.04
C ASP A 97 -5.70 13.43 -17.93
N GLN A 98 -5.43 12.21 -18.42
CA GLN A 98 -4.08 11.64 -18.56
C GLN A 98 -3.90 10.78 -19.80
N ILE A 99 -2.64 10.45 -20.09
CA ILE A 99 -2.23 9.70 -21.28
C ILE A 99 -1.33 8.53 -20.88
N LEU A 100 -1.65 7.35 -21.41
CA LEU A 100 -0.79 6.18 -21.42
C LEU A 100 -0.36 5.90 -22.85
N VAL A 101 0.93 5.74 -23.08
CA VAL A 101 1.52 5.39 -24.38
C VAL A 101 2.09 3.98 -24.28
N TYR A 102 1.67 3.11 -25.19
CA TYR A 102 2.29 1.82 -25.43
C TYR A 102 3.10 1.85 -26.70
N ILE A 103 4.35 1.40 -26.64
CA ILE A 103 5.18 1.22 -27.83
C ILE A 103 5.55 -0.25 -28.00
N ASP A 104 5.35 -0.77 -29.21
CA ASP A 104 5.49 -2.19 -29.53
C ASP A 104 6.94 -2.71 -29.63
N VAL A 105 7.89 -2.03 -28.99
CA VAL A 105 9.28 -2.49 -28.87
C VAL A 105 9.79 -2.15 -27.47
N PRO A 106 10.62 -2.99 -26.85
CA PRO A 106 11.21 -2.67 -25.54
C PRO A 106 11.99 -1.36 -25.58
N PHE A 107 11.78 -0.49 -24.59
CA PHE A 107 12.59 0.69 -24.36
C PHE A 107 13.68 0.38 -23.34
N ILE A 108 14.95 0.49 -23.74
CA ILE A 108 16.10 0.36 -22.85
C ILE A 108 16.67 1.74 -22.48
N GLY A 109 16.36 2.77 -23.27
CA GLY A 109 16.74 4.18 -23.13
C GLY A 109 17.85 4.47 -22.12
N GLN A 110 19.10 4.23 -22.47
CA GLN A 110 20.24 4.63 -21.64
C GLN A 110 20.47 6.14 -21.78
N ASN A 111 20.18 6.96 -20.76
CA ASN A 111 20.99 8.17 -20.48
C ASN A 111 20.71 8.90 -19.15
N ILE A 112 21.74 9.65 -18.74
CA ILE A 112 22.04 10.21 -17.40
C ILE A 112 21.37 11.57 -17.10
N THR A 113 20.77 12.22 -18.10
CA THR A 113 20.32 13.62 -18.01
C THR A 113 18.89 13.83 -17.51
N GLU A 114 18.09 12.75 -17.38
CA GLU A 114 16.77 12.76 -16.71
C GLU A 114 16.86 12.20 -15.28
N GLY A 115 17.97 12.47 -14.58
CA GLY A 115 18.21 11.90 -13.25
C GLY A 115 18.33 10.37 -13.24
N GLY A 116 18.62 9.76 -14.40
CA GLY A 116 18.75 8.31 -14.55
C GLY A 116 17.44 7.55 -14.80
N GLN A 117 16.32 8.23 -15.12
CA GLN A 117 15.05 7.56 -15.45
C GLN A 117 15.16 6.91 -16.84
N GLN A 118 15.15 5.58 -16.89
CA GLN A 118 15.30 4.78 -18.12
C GLN A 118 14.10 3.85 -18.32
N GLY A 119 13.84 3.46 -19.57
CA GLY A 119 12.79 2.51 -19.93
C GLY A 119 11.36 2.98 -19.67
N ALA A 120 10.44 2.03 -19.65
CA ALA A 120 9.05 2.24 -19.27
C ALA A 120 8.92 2.86 -17.86
N GLY A 121 7.79 3.53 -17.64
CA GLY A 121 7.47 4.21 -16.38
C GLY A 121 6.65 5.46 -16.65
N SER A 122 6.60 6.37 -15.68
CA SER A 122 5.89 7.64 -15.86
C SER A 122 6.82 8.84 -15.97
N ALA A 123 6.32 9.88 -16.63
CA ALA A 123 6.94 11.20 -16.66
C ALA A 123 5.82 12.25 -16.61
N GLN A 124 5.85 13.13 -15.59
CA GLN A 124 4.82 14.15 -15.38
C GLN A 124 3.39 13.57 -15.30
N GLY A 125 3.23 12.37 -14.74
CA GLY A 125 1.95 11.66 -14.62
C GLY A 125 1.47 10.95 -15.89
N ARG A 126 2.19 11.07 -17.01
CA ARG A 126 1.92 10.31 -18.24
C ARG A 126 2.69 8.99 -18.20
N VAL A 127 2.06 7.91 -18.66
CA VAL A 127 2.62 6.56 -18.57
C VAL A 127 3.22 6.15 -19.92
N LEU A 128 4.40 5.53 -19.88
CA LEU A 128 4.99 4.78 -20.97
C LEU A 128 5.10 3.32 -20.55
N THR A 129 4.60 2.42 -21.38
CA THR A 129 4.81 0.98 -21.27
C THR A 129 5.18 0.41 -22.63
N ASP A 130 5.72 -0.79 -22.64
CA ASP A 130 6.21 -1.47 -23.84
C ASP A 130 6.02 -2.99 -23.74
N GLN A 131 6.48 -3.72 -24.75
CA GLN A 131 6.42 -5.19 -24.77
C GLN A 131 7.09 -5.87 -23.58
N GLY A 132 8.12 -5.27 -22.98
CA GLY A 132 8.87 -5.84 -21.86
C GLY A 132 8.15 -5.74 -20.52
N VAL A 133 7.24 -4.77 -20.37
CA VAL A 133 6.52 -4.51 -19.11
C VAL A 133 5.01 -4.31 -19.30
N MET A 134 4.43 -5.06 -20.23
CA MET A 134 2.98 -5.12 -20.44
C MET A 134 2.30 -6.01 -19.39
N ARG A 135 2.25 -5.51 -18.15
CA ARG A 135 1.66 -6.19 -16.99
C ARG A 135 0.92 -5.23 -16.07
N SER A 136 -0.09 -5.77 -15.37
CA SER A 136 -1.07 -4.97 -14.62
C SER A 136 -0.47 -4.22 -13.44
N ASP A 137 0.34 -4.90 -12.62
CA ASP A 137 1.00 -4.33 -11.44
C ASP A 137 1.76 -3.05 -11.78
N PHE A 138 2.56 -3.12 -12.85
CA PHE A 138 3.36 -2.01 -13.34
C PHE A 138 2.49 -0.87 -13.88
N ILE A 139 1.51 -1.18 -14.73
CA ILE A 139 0.65 -0.15 -15.31
C ILE A 139 -0.17 0.55 -14.23
N MET A 140 -0.69 -0.20 -13.25
CA MET A 140 -1.39 0.36 -12.10
C MET A 140 -0.47 1.23 -11.25
N HIS A 141 0.78 0.82 -11.00
CA HIS A 141 1.76 1.67 -10.33
C HIS A 141 1.93 3.03 -11.04
N GLU A 142 2.18 3.01 -12.34
CA GLU A 142 2.43 4.22 -13.13
C GLU A 142 1.18 5.10 -13.29
N MET A 143 -0.01 4.48 -13.39
CA MET A 143 -1.27 5.22 -13.34
C MET A 143 -1.46 5.93 -12.00
N GLY A 144 -0.92 5.38 -10.89
CA GLY A 144 -0.94 6.04 -9.58
C GLY A 144 -0.29 7.42 -9.62
N HIS A 145 0.85 7.53 -10.31
CA HIS A 145 1.49 8.82 -10.57
C HIS A 145 0.62 9.74 -11.43
N GLY A 146 -0.09 9.20 -12.42
CA GLY A 146 -1.08 9.95 -13.21
C GLY A 146 -2.25 10.51 -12.39
N HIS A 147 -2.67 9.78 -11.34
CA HIS A 147 -3.68 10.25 -10.37
C HIS A 147 -3.10 11.19 -9.30
N GLY A 148 -1.82 11.54 -9.40
CA GLY A 148 -1.14 12.48 -8.51
C GLY A 148 -0.69 11.87 -7.19
N LEU A 149 -0.53 10.54 -7.13
CA LEU A 149 0.23 9.91 -6.05
C LEU A 149 1.71 10.25 -6.26
N LYS A 150 2.25 10.99 -5.30
CA LYS A 150 3.64 11.43 -5.37
C LYS A 150 4.52 10.30 -4.86
N ASP A 151 5.54 10.01 -5.64
CA ASP A 151 6.60 9.07 -5.31
C ASP A 151 6.10 7.65 -4.99
N GLU A 152 7.06 6.80 -4.66
CA GLU A 152 6.83 5.39 -4.39
C GLU A 152 6.46 5.21 -2.91
N SER A 153 6.05 4.02 -2.49
CA SER A 153 6.04 3.71 -1.05
C SER A 153 7.42 3.26 -0.59
N TYR A 154 7.78 3.63 0.63
CA TYR A 154 9.12 3.46 1.19
C TYR A 154 9.11 2.42 2.32
N ASP A 155 10.27 1.80 2.60
CA ASP A 155 10.46 1.14 3.89
C ASP A 155 10.73 2.17 5.00
N ILE A 156 10.74 1.75 6.26
CA ILE A 156 10.98 2.67 7.39
C ILE A 156 12.33 3.41 7.33
N MET A 157 13.32 2.83 6.64
CA MET A 157 14.66 3.38 6.44
C MET A 157 14.72 4.42 5.31
N GLY A 158 13.65 4.54 4.52
CA GLY A 158 13.54 5.48 3.42
C GLY A 158 14.03 4.94 2.07
N ASN A 159 14.15 3.63 1.92
CA ASN A 159 14.39 3.01 0.61
C ASN A 159 13.08 2.99 -0.18
N ALA A 160 13.12 3.50 -1.42
CA ALA A 160 11.97 3.46 -2.33
C ALA A 160 11.56 2.03 -2.65
N TYR A 161 10.29 1.85 -2.99
CA TYR A 161 9.67 0.56 -3.30
C TYR A 161 9.70 -0.45 -2.15
N GLY A 162 9.75 0.03 -0.90
CA GLY A 162 9.98 -0.81 0.28
C GLY A 162 8.72 -1.35 0.99
N ASP A 163 7.52 -1.08 0.48
CA ASP A 163 6.26 -1.54 1.08
C ASP A 163 5.72 -2.79 0.34
N PRO A 164 5.78 -3.99 0.94
CA PRO A 164 5.33 -5.21 0.29
C PRO A 164 3.81 -5.32 0.12
N TYR A 165 3.04 -4.38 0.66
CA TYR A 165 1.57 -4.39 0.64
C TYR A 165 1.00 -3.19 -0.14
N CYS A 166 1.80 -2.56 -1.00
CA CYS A 166 1.40 -1.37 -1.73
C CYS A 166 1.81 -1.45 -3.20
N ILE A 167 0.85 -1.20 -4.10
CA ILE A 167 1.14 -1.10 -5.55
C ILE A 167 2.20 -0.04 -5.88
N MET A 168 2.33 1.01 -5.06
CA MET A 168 3.35 2.05 -5.24
C MET A 168 4.76 1.55 -4.91
N SER A 169 4.95 0.24 -4.71
CA SER A 169 6.25 -0.42 -4.59
C SER A 169 6.54 -1.45 -5.70
N ALA A 170 5.84 -1.38 -6.84
CA ALA A 170 5.88 -2.38 -7.93
C ALA A 170 7.24 -2.78 -8.51
N MET A 171 8.30 -2.03 -8.23
CA MET A 171 9.64 -2.31 -8.77
C MET A 171 10.38 -3.35 -7.92
N SER A 172 10.07 -3.48 -6.63
CA SER A 172 10.75 -4.45 -5.76
C SER A 172 9.93 -4.99 -4.61
N TYR A 173 8.86 -4.30 -4.18
CA TYR A 173 8.04 -4.68 -3.03
C TYR A 173 8.86 -5.06 -1.79
N GLY A 174 9.93 -4.30 -1.51
CA GLY A 174 10.86 -4.60 -0.42
C GLY A 174 11.61 -5.93 -0.55
N GLY A 175 11.80 -6.42 -1.78
CA GLY A 175 12.42 -7.72 -2.07
C GLY A 175 11.46 -8.91 -1.97
N THR A 176 10.15 -8.67 -2.04
CA THR A 176 9.12 -9.72 -2.03
C THR A 176 8.36 -9.75 -3.36
N ASP A 177 7.47 -10.73 -3.52
CA ASP A 177 6.52 -10.77 -4.64
C ASP A 177 5.11 -10.97 -4.10
N PRO A 178 4.36 -9.86 -3.85
CA PRO A 178 2.98 -9.89 -3.37
C PRO A 178 1.97 -10.01 -4.51
N THR A 179 2.42 -10.20 -5.75
CA THR A 179 1.55 -10.22 -6.93
C THR A 179 0.88 -11.57 -7.11
N PHE A 180 -0.27 -11.58 -7.78
CA PHE A 180 -0.88 -12.80 -8.29
C PHE A 180 -0.87 -12.78 -9.82
N MET A 181 -0.98 -13.95 -10.43
CA MET A 181 -1.04 -14.09 -11.89
C MET A 181 -2.48 -14.03 -12.40
N ASP A 182 -2.88 -12.94 -13.05
CA ASP A 182 -4.12 -12.89 -13.83
C ASP A 182 -3.86 -13.46 -15.24
N PRO A 183 -4.71 -14.36 -15.77
CA PRO A 183 -4.52 -14.95 -17.10
C PRO A 183 -4.57 -13.93 -18.25
N ARG A 184 -5.15 -12.74 -18.05
CA ARG A 184 -5.27 -11.69 -19.07
C ARG A 184 -4.22 -10.61 -18.88
N PHE A 185 -3.85 -10.33 -17.64
CA PHE A 185 -3.04 -9.15 -17.31
C PHE A 185 -1.66 -9.44 -16.70
N GLY A 186 -1.33 -10.72 -16.48
CA GLY A 186 -0.07 -11.12 -15.88
C GLY A 186 -0.01 -10.77 -14.38
N PRO A 187 1.20 -10.47 -13.85
CA PRO A 187 1.35 -10.01 -12.48
C PRO A 187 0.43 -8.82 -12.18
N SER A 188 -0.27 -8.91 -11.05
CA SER A 188 -1.36 -8.00 -10.67
C SER A 188 -1.45 -7.89 -9.15
N GLY A 189 -2.01 -6.80 -8.66
CA GLY A 189 -1.96 -6.45 -7.24
C GLY A 189 -0.57 -5.96 -6.80
N PRO A 190 -0.34 -5.73 -5.49
CA PRO A 190 -1.33 -5.74 -4.40
C PRO A 190 -2.21 -4.46 -4.45
N SER A 191 -3.02 -4.26 -3.43
CA SER A 191 -3.80 -3.03 -3.21
C SER A 191 -2.90 -1.78 -3.08
N LEU A 192 -3.49 -0.59 -3.20
CA LEU A 192 -2.86 0.69 -2.85
C LEU A 192 -2.83 0.87 -1.33
N CYS A 193 -1.76 1.43 -0.76
CA CYS A 193 -1.70 1.64 0.69
C CYS A 193 -2.68 2.71 1.20
N SER A 194 -3.17 2.50 2.42
CA SER A 194 -4.14 3.40 3.04
C SER A 194 -3.69 4.85 3.20
N PRO A 195 -2.39 5.20 3.45
CA PRO A 195 -1.96 6.60 3.47
C PRO A 195 -2.18 7.33 2.14
N TYR A 196 -1.98 6.65 1.02
CA TYR A 196 -2.16 7.23 -0.32
C TYR A 196 -3.62 7.35 -0.72
N ILE A 197 -4.46 6.39 -0.33
CA ILE A 197 -5.92 6.52 -0.50
C ILE A 197 -6.43 7.71 0.35
N PHE A 198 -5.94 7.83 1.59
CA PHE A 198 -6.28 8.95 2.47
C PHE A 198 -5.81 10.30 1.93
N SER A 199 -4.57 10.40 1.41
CA SER A 199 -4.02 11.66 0.90
C SER A 199 -4.78 12.22 -0.30
N LYS A 200 -5.52 11.35 -1.01
CA LYS A 200 -6.39 11.70 -2.13
C LYS A 200 -7.84 11.98 -1.73
N ASN A 201 -8.16 11.88 -0.43
CA ASN A 201 -9.53 11.94 0.10
C ASN A 201 -10.45 10.86 -0.49
N TRP A 202 -9.90 9.72 -0.87
CA TRP A 202 -10.68 8.59 -1.39
C TRP A 202 -11.19 7.67 -0.29
N LEU A 203 -10.56 7.70 0.90
CA LEU A 203 -10.94 6.83 2.00
C LEU A 203 -12.20 7.40 2.71
N PRO A 204 -13.35 6.70 2.67
CA PRO A 204 -14.57 7.24 3.27
C PRO A 204 -14.45 7.34 4.80
N GLN A 205 -15.06 8.36 5.39
CA GLN A 205 -14.96 8.60 6.83
C GLN A 205 -15.44 7.39 7.66
N GLN A 206 -16.51 6.72 7.22
CA GLN A 206 -17.06 5.53 7.88
C GLN A 206 -16.12 4.30 7.84
N ASN A 207 -15.09 4.34 7.00
CA ASN A 207 -14.06 3.30 6.91
C ASN A 207 -12.83 3.63 7.76
N THR A 208 -12.80 4.80 8.40
CA THR A 208 -11.70 5.27 9.25
C THR A 208 -12.09 5.32 10.72
N VAL A 209 -11.13 4.99 11.58
CA VAL A 209 -11.22 5.25 13.02
C VAL A 209 -10.04 6.12 13.42
N LEU A 210 -10.31 7.34 13.84
CA LEU A 210 -9.28 8.21 14.42
C LEU A 210 -9.08 7.84 15.89
N ILE A 211 -7.89 7.35 16.22
CA ILE A 211 -7.49 7.04 17.59
C ILE A 211 -7.01 8.31 18.27
N GLU A 212 -7.61 8.63 19.41
CA GLU A 212 -7.17 9.74 20.24
C GLU A 212 -5.72 9.54 20.69
N SER A 213 -4.92 10.60 20.63
CA SER A 213 -3.54 10.64 21.08
C SER A 213 -3.29 12.00 21.71
N ASN A 214 -2.40 12.08 22.69
CA ASN A 214 -1.95 13.38 23.25
C ASN A 214 -0.78 14.00 22.47
N GLY A 215 -0.52 13.50 21.27
CA GLY A 215 0.62 13.87 20.43
C GLY A 215 1.88 13.04 20.68
N LYS A 216 1.94 12.25 21.76
CA LYS A 216 3.11 11.41 22.10
C LYS A 216 2.79 9.92 22.25
N TRP A 217 1.64 9.56 22.81
CA TRP A 217 1.18 8.16 22.89
C TRP A 217 -0.34 8.08 22.62
N PRO A 218 -0.83 6.92 22.11
CA PRO A 218 -2.24 6.74 21.83
C PRO A 218 -3.04 6.48 23.12
N LYS A 219 -4.33 6.78 23.09
CA LYS A 219 -5.29 6.25 24.06
C LYS A 219 -5.50 4.76 23.80
N THR A 220 -5.50 3.96 24.85
CA THR A 220 -5.82 2.53 24.75
C THR A 220 -7.20 2.36 24.10
N THR A 221 -7.23 1.67 22.97
CA THR A 221 -8.43 1.51 22.15
C THR A 221 -8.51 0.06 21.67
N HIS A 222 -9.68 -0.55 21.86
CA HIS A 222 -10.03 -1.83 21.27
C HIS A 222 -10.94 -1.59 20.08
N LEU A 223 -10.63 -2.20 18.94
CA LEU A 223 -11.42 -2.00 17.72
C LEU A 223 -11.36 -3.22 16.82
N THR A 224 -12.30 -3.28 15.88
CA THR A 224 -12.38 -4.33 14.85
C THR A 224 -12.18 -3.68 13.49
N LEU A 225 -11.22 -4.17 12.70
CA LEU A 225 -11.01 -3.76 11.32
C LEU A 225 -11.52 -4.84 10.37
N SER A 226 -12.15 -4.39 9.30
CA SER A 226 -12.51 -5.21 8.14
C SER A 226 -11.35 -5.25 7.14
N PRO A 227 -11.26 -6.30 6.32
CA PRO A 227 -10.25 -6.41 5.27
C PRO A 227 -10.28 -5.21 4.32
N PHE A 228 -9.11 -4.69 3.97
CA PHE A 228 -8.93 -3.46 3.21
C PHE A 228 -9.04 -3.66 1.69
N GLU A 229 -8.74 -4.87 1.20
CA GLU A 229 -8.45 -5.19 -0.20
C GLU A 229 -9.62 -5.10 -1.19
N ARG A 230 -10.83 -4.79 -0.69
CA ARG A 230 -12.08 -4.84 -1.47
C ARG A 230 -12.78 -3.50 -1.64
N GLY A 231 -12.25 -2.41 -1.09
CA GLY A 231 -12.91 -1.09 -1.20
C GLY A 231 -14.34 -1.03 -0.62
N THR A 232 -14.72 -1.99 0.24
CA THR A 232 -16.09 -2.09 0.78
C THR A 232 -16.37 -0.94 1.74
N THR A 233 -17.53 -0.30 1.62
CA THR A 233 -17.92 0.81 2.51
C THR A 233 -18.72 0.34 3.72
N GLY A 234 -18.71 1.13 4.80
CA GLY A 234 -19.64 0.95 5.92
C GLY A 234 -19.12 0.11 7.09
N SER A 235 -17.82 -0.18 7.14
CA SER A 235 -17.16 -0.73 8.33
C SER A 235 -15.73 -0.19 8.44
N PRO A 236 -15.20 0.02 9.65
CA PRO A 236 -13.81 0.39 9.84
C PRO A 236 -12.87 -0.57 9.12
N GLN A 237 -11.93 -0.02 8.35
CA GLN A 237 -10.84 -0.78 7.71
C GLN A 237 -9.46 -0.19 8.03
N VAL A 238 -9.41 1.08 8.44
CA VAL A 238 -8.16 1.79 8.75
C VAL A 238 -8.29 2.51 10.09
N ALA A 239 -7.38 2.23 11.01
CA ALA A 239 -7.18 3.05 12.20
C ALA A 239 -6.05 4.07 11.94
N ILE A 240 -6.28 5.33 12.31
CA ILE A 240 -5.34 6.44 12.12
C ILE A 240 -4.97 7.01 13.48
N ILE A 241 -3.67 7.18 13.74
CA ILE A 241 -3.15 7.82 14.96
C ILE A 241 -2.27 8.99 14.55
N ARG A 242 -2.44 10.16 15.15
CA ARG A 242 -1.59 11.33 14.88
C ARG A 242 -0.64 11.58 16.03
N PHE A 243 0.64 11.76 15.73
CA PHE A 243 1.68 12.13 16.68
C PHE A 243 2.33 13.46 16.27
N THR A 244 2.76 14.21 17.28
CA THR A 244 3.57 15.42 17.15
C THR A 244 4.95 15.26 17.79
N HIS A 245 5.16 14.20 18.57
CA HIS A 245 6.42 13.86 19.22
C HIS A 245 6.80 12.39 18.96
N PRO A 246 8.10 12.09 18.75
CA PRO A 246 9.22 13.04 18.69
C PRO A 246 9.27 13.89 17.43
N PHE A 247 8.45 13.58 16.43
CA PHE A 247 8.20 14.43 15.27
C PHE A 247 6.78 14.22 14.75
N THR A 248 6.30 15.12 13.91
CA THR A 248 4.96 15.03 13.32
C THR A 248 4.87 13.85 12.35
N THR A 249 3.96 12.92 12.62
CA THR A 249 3.65 11.80 11.72
C THR A 249 2.25 11.27 12.02
N SER A 250 1.66 10.55 11.08
CA SER A 250 0.45 9.76 11.32
C SER A 250 0.74 8.28 11.10
N TYR A 251 0.27 7.43 11.99
CA TYR A 251 0.25 5.99 11.77
C TYR A 251 -1.06 5.59 11.13
N PHE A 252 -0.95 4.71 10.14
CA PHE A 252 -2.05 4.03 9.48
C PHE A 252 -1.92 2.54 9.79
N ILE A 253 -2.99 1.96 10.31
CA ILE A 253 -3.08 0.55 10.66
C ILE A 253 -4.28 -0.01 9.92
N ASP A 254 -4.03 -0.92 8.99
CA ASP A 254 -5.05 -1.53 8.15
C ASP A 254 -4.83 -3.03 8.06
N TYR A 255 -5.90 -3.76 7.73
CA TYR A 255 -5.88 -5.22 7.71
C TYR A 255 -6.00 -5.71 6.29
N HIS A 256 -5.00 -6.46 5.83
CA HIS A 256 -4.96 -7.08 4.51
C HIS A 256 -5.20 -8.58 4.63
N GLN A 257 -6.14 -9.10 3.85
CA GLN A 257 -6.26 -10.53 3.61
C GLN A 257 -5.61 -10.91 2.29
N ALA A 258 -5.09 -12.14 2.19
CA ALA A 258 -4.65 -12.75 0.95
C ALA A 258 -5.85 -13.10 0.04
N ALA A 259 -6.65 -12.09 -0.31
CA ALA A 259 -7.87 -12.17 -1.11
C ALA A 259 -7.97 -10.96 -2.05
N GLY A 260 -8.95 -10.93 -2.96
CA GLY A 260 -9.17 -9.76 -3.83
C GLY A 260 -7.92 -9.31 -4.60
N TRP A 261 -7.60 -8.02 -4.51
CA TRP A 261 -6.37 -7.42 -5.07
C TRP A 261 -5.09 -7.84 -4.35
N ASP A 262 -5.23 -8.36 -3.13
CA ASP A 262 -4.14 -8.79 -2.26
C ASP A 262 -3.97 -10.32 -2.25
N ARG A 263 -4.62 -11.06 -3.15
CA ARG A 263 -4.55 -12.54 -3.18
C ARG A 263 -3.17 -13.12 -3.52
N GLY A 264 -2.22 -12.29 -3.90
CA GLY A 264 -0.81 -12.68 -4.08
C GLY A 264 0.01 -12.60 -2.79
N LEU A 265 -0.53 -12.01 -1.72
CA LEU A 265 0.14 -11.96 -0.42
C LEU A 265 0.34 -13.38 0.13
N SER A 266 1.51 -13.62 0.71
CA SER A 266 1.84 -14.92 1.32
C SER A 266 1.03 -15.23 2.58
N GLN A 267 0.40 -14.22 3.18
CA GLN A 267 -0.40 -14.34 4.39
C GLN A 267 -1.17 -13.06 4.70
N ASP A 268 -2.29 -13.24 5.41
CA ASP A 268 -3.05 -12.15 6.03
C ASP A 268 -2.21 -11.42 7.08
N ALA A 269 -2.30 -10.09 7.09
CA ALA A 269 -1.54 -9.26 8.01
C ALA A 269 -2.25 -7.96 8.37
N VAL A 270 -2.05 -7.52 9.61
CA VAL A 270 -2.25 -6.11 9.95
C VAL A 270 -0.98 -5.37 9.56
N VAL A 271 -1.10 -4.36 8.70
CA VAL A 271 0.02 -3.59 8.18
C VAL A 271 0.04 -2.23 8.85
N ILE A 272 1.23 -1.81 9.26
CA ILE A 272 1.46 -0.55 9.96
C ILE A 272 2.35 0.32 9.08
N ARG A 273 1.88 1.54 8.81
CA ARG A 273 2.59 2.53 7.98
C ARG A 273 2.67 3.87 8.68
N GLN A 274 3.76 4.60 8.48
CA GLN A 274 3.86 6.01 8.81
C GLN A 274 3.55 6.84 7.56
N TYR A 275 2.74 7.87 7.73
CA TYR A 275 2.59 8.97 6.78
C TYR A 275 3.28 10.20 7.34
N ARG A 276 4.32 10.66 6.65
CA ARG A 276 5.18 11.76 7.14
C ARG A 276 4.84 13.09 6.45
N PRO A 277 5.27 14.23 6.98
CA PRO A 277 4.96 15.56 6.43
C PRO A 277 5.48 15.80 5.01
N ASP A 278 6.41 14.98 4.53
CA ASP A 278 6.87 14.96 3.14
C ASP A 278 5.82 14.40 2.16
N GLY A 279 4.71 13.86 2.66
CA GLY A 279 3.63 13.30 1.86
C GLY A 279 3.87 11.85 1.43
N LYS A 280 4.81 11.15 2.06
CA LYS A 280 5.20 9.77 1.69
C LYS A 280 4.68 8.74 2.69
N SER A 281 4.41 7.55 2.18
CA SER A 281 4.06 6.36 2.97
C SER A 281 5.32 5.53 3.26
N TYR A 282 5.53 5.19 4.53
CA TYR A 282 6.64 4.38 5.02
C TYR A 282 6.12 3.11 5.69
N TYR A 283 6.43 1.95 5.14
CA TYR A 283 6.14 0.66 5.76
C TYR A 283 6.94 0.50 7.05
N ALA A 284 6.22 0.49 8.18
CA ALA A 284 6.81 0.42 9.51
C ALA A 284 6.88 -1.02 10.03
N GLY A 285 5.97 -1.88 9.57
CA GLY A 285 5.97 -3.30 9.91
C GLY A 285 4.61 -3.94 9.69
N ARG A 286 4.51 -5.20 10.11
CA ARG A 286 3.28 -5.99 10.04
C ARG A 286 3.12 -6.89 11.25
N ILE A 287 1.89 -7.31 11.49
CA ILE A 287 1.53 -8.40 12.39
C ILE A 287 0.91 -9.51 11.53
N ALA A 288 1.57 -10.66 11.50
CA ALA A 288 1.04 -11.85 10.85
C ALA A 288 -0.24 -12.33 11.55
N THR A 289 -1.31 -12.57 10.79
CA THR A 289 -2.59 -13.04 11.37
C THR A 289 -2.99 -14.45 10.92
N SER A 290 -2.32 -15.00 9.90
CA SER A 290 -2.51 -16.38 9.46
C SER A 290 -1.89 -17.39 10.44
N VAL A 291 -2.62 -18.46 10.71
CA VAL A 291 -2.41 -19.40 11.83
C VAL A 291 -1.80 -20.72 11.36
N ALA A 292 -0.75 -21.21 12.01
CA ALA A 292 -0.47 -22.65 12.03
C ALA A 292 -1.56 -23.35 12.86
N HIS A 293 -2.33 -24.26 12.25
CA HIS A 293 -3.38 -25.00 12.96
C HIS A 293 -2.77 -26.18 13.74
N VAL A 294 -2.76 -26.12 15.07
CA VAL A 294 -2.39 -27.27 15.93
C VAL A 294 -3.54 -27.56 16.89
N GLY A 295 -4.25 -28.67 16.67
CA GLY A 295 -5.22 -29.19 17.64
C GLY A 295 -6.52 -28.39 17.84
N GLY A 296 -6.97 -27.60 16.86
CA GLY A 296 -8.25 -26.89 16.92
C GLY A 296 -8.23 -25.61 17.78
N VAL A 297 -7.06 -25.19 18.26
CA VAL A 297 -6.84 -23.88 18.87
C VAL A 297 -6.12 -22.98 17.87
N VAL A 298 -6.70 -21.81 17.60
CA VAL A 298 -6.05 -20.76 16.81
C VAL A 298 -5.01 -20.07 17.68
N LEU A 299 -3.73 -20.39 17.49
CA LEU A 299 -2.62 -19.64 18.06
C LEU A 299 -2.18 -18.60 17.03
N LEU A 300 -2.56 -17.34 17.26
CA LEU A 300 -1.96 -16.24 16.50
C LEU A 300 -0.43 -16.31 16.68
N PRO A 301 0.38 -16.06 15.63
CA PRO A 301 1.80 -15.86 15.81
C PRO A 301 2.00 -14.82 16.93
N GLU A 302 2.81 -15.14 17.93
CA GLU A 302 3.25 -14.15 18.92
C GLU A 302 3.81 -12.95 18.16
N GLY A 303 3.15 -11.79 18.21
CA GLY A 303 3.54 -10.69 17.35
C GLY A 303 2.69 -9.46 17.55
N GLY A 304 2.98 -8.70 18.60
CA GLY A 304 2.62 -7.29 18.65
C GLY A 304 3.55 -6.47 17.76
N TYR A 305 3.05 -5.36 17.22
CA TYR A 305 3.92 -4.30 16.72
C TYR A 305 4.26 -3.37 17.88
N LEU A 306 5.53 -3.02 18.02
CA LEU A 306 6.04 -2.12 19.06
C LEU A 306 6.92 -1.04 18.44
N ASP A 307 6.50 0.21 18.56
CA ASP A 307 7.35 1.37 18.30
C ASP A 307 7.62 2.10 19.63
N LYS A 308 8.82 1.91 20.17
CA LYS A 308 9.24 2.56 21.43
C LYS A 308 9.47 4.06 21.28
N GLN A 309 9.76 4.53 20.07
CA GLN A 309 10.00 5.95 19.81
C GLN A 309 8.71 6.75 19.93
N PHE A 310 7.60 6.19 19.46
CA PHE A 310 6.26 6.78 19.54
C PHE A 310 5.40 6.24 20.68
N ASP A 311 6.01 5.47 21.60
CA ASP A 311 5.32 4.76 22.68
C ASP A 311 4.03 4.10 22.18
N LEU A 312 4.10 3.41 21.02
CA LEU A 312 2.97 2.79 20.34
C LEU A 312 3.11 1.28 20.38
N SER A 313 2.00 0.62 20.68
CA SER A 313 1.86 -0.82 20.52
C SER A 313 0.54 -1.17 19.85
N VAL A 314 0.57 -2.19 18.99
CA VAL A 314 -0.60 -2.73 18.29
C VAL A 314 -0.54 -4.24 18.45
N ASP A 315 -1.58 -4.82 19.05
CA ASP A 315 -1.69 -6.26 19.25
C ASP A 315 -2.93 -6.79 18.55
N THR A 316 -2.76 -7.87 17.80
CA THR A 316 -3.90 -8.64 17.28
C THR A 316 -4.43 -9.53 18.39
N THR A 317 -5.70 -9.34 18.74
CA THR A 317 -6.36 -10.10 19.81
C THR A 317 -7.03 -11.35 19.26
N ARG A 318 -7.67 -11.24 18.09
CA ARG A 318 -8.40 -12.34 17.45
C ARG A 318 -8.70 -12.04 15.98
N VAL A 319 -8.73 -13.06 15.14
CA VAL A 319 -9.38 -13.02 13.82
C VAL A 319 -10.78 -13.62 13.96
N LEU A 320 -11.80 -12.89 13.55
CA LEU A 320 -13.20 -13.27 13.62
C LEU A 320 -13.55 -14.26 12.49
N ALA A 321 -14.60 -15.05 12.69
CA ALA A 321 -15.07 -16.03 11.71
C ALA A 321 -15.53 -15.39 10.38
N ASP A 322 -15.90 -14.10 10.41
CA ASP A 322 -16.28 -13.33 9.22
C ASP A 322 -15.08 -12.65 8.53
N GLY A 323 -13.86 -12.98 8.95
CA GLY A 323 -12.63 -12.46 8.37
C GLY A 323 -12.23 -11.07 8.87
N ARG A 324 -12.90 -10.48 9.87
CA ARG A 324 -12.43 -9.23 10.49
C ARG A 324 -11.37 -9.49 11.54
N VAL A 325 -10.56 -8.49 11.88
CA VAL A 325 -9.52 -8.59 12.92
C VAL A 325 -9.83 -7.68 14.11
N GLU A 326 -9.75 -8.22 15.32
CA GLU A 326 -9.82 -7.47 16.57
C GLU A 326 -8.41 -7.08 17.02
N LEU A 327 -8.24 -5.79 17.32
CA LEU A 327 -6.97 -5.17 17.66
C LEU A 327 -7.06 -4.41 18.97
N THR A 328 -5.94 -4.37 19.68
CA THR A 328 -5.69 -3.43 20.79
C THR A 328 -4.58 -2.50 20.40
N ILE A 329 -4.85 -1.19 20.40
CA ILE A 329 -3.85 -0.14 20.24
C ILE A 329 -3.64 0.50 21.60
N ALA A 330 -2.41 0.63 22.07
CA ALA A 330 -2.10 1.17 23.39
C ALA A 330 -0.71 1.81 23.45
N PRO A 331 -0.40 2.56 24.52
CA PRO A 331 0.97 2.95 24.81
C PRO A 331 1.89 1.73 24.88
N ALA A 332 3.11 1.80 24.34
CA ALA A 332 4.08 0.69 24.37
C ALA A 332 4.37 0.21 25.81
N ALA A 333 4.36 1.12 26.77
CA ALA A 333 4.49 0.78 28.20
C ALA A 333 3.30 -0.03 28.76
N ALA A 334 2.11 0.06 28.15
CA ALA A 334 0.90 -0.62 28.64
C ALA A 334 0.88 -2.12 28.27
N LEU A 335 1.57 -2.53 27.21
CA LEU A 335 1.68 -3.93 26.77
C LEU A 335 2.97 -4.61 27.23
N GLN A 336 3.85 -3.90 27.95
CA GLN A 336 4.87 -4.58 28.75
C GLN A 336 4.17 -5.34 29.88
N THR A 337 3.96 -6.64 29.69
CA THR A 337 3.96 -7.56 30.83
C THR A 337 5.36 -7.45 31.44
N LEU A 338 5.56 -6.48 32.32
CA LEU A 338 6.70 -6.46 33.21
C LEU A 338 6.60 -7.74 34.01
N SER A 339 7.30 -8.79 33.58
CA SER A 339 7.44 -9.96 34.43
C SER A 339 7.96 -9.41 35.76
N VAL A 340 7.29 -9.73 36.85
CA VAL A 340 7.71 -9.25 38.18
C VAL A 340 9.19 -9.61 38.42
N ARG A 341 9.69 -10.69 37.78
CA ARG A 341 11.10 -11.07 37.72
C ARG A 341 12.02 -10.05 37.05
N THR A 342 11.58 -9.40 35.98
CA THR A 342 12.37 -8.39 35.25
C THR A 342 12.50 -7.11 36.08
N VAL A 343 11.40 -6.67 36.71
CA VAL A 343 11.41 -5.51 37.62
C VAL A 343 12.26 -5.81 38.86
N ALA A 344 12.06 -6.97 39.48
CA ALA A 344 12.82 -7.40 40.65
C ALA A 344 14.34 -7.51 40.38
N ARG A 345 14.75 -8.00 39.22
CA ARG A 345 16.18 -8.04 38.85
C ARG A 345 16.74 -6.65 38.60
N ASN A 346 16.07 -5.85 37.78
CA ASN A 346 16.66 -4.62 37.25
C ASN A 346 16.56 -3.42 38.22
N LYS A 347 15.53 -3.38 39.07
CA LYS A 347 15.32 -2.26 40.01
C LYS A 347 15.68 -2.62 41.45
N LEU A 348 15.48 -3.88 41.86
CA LEU A 348 15.72 -4.32 43.24
C LEU A 348 17.00 -5.15 43.41
N GLY A 349 17.74 -5.42 42.31
CA GLY A 349 18.99 -6.19 42.37
C GLY A 349 18.82 -7.66 42.76
N LEU A 350 17.60 -8.21 42.67
CA LEU A 350 17.28 -9.57 43.09
C LEU A 350 17.72 -10.57 42.01
N ASN A 351 19.01 -10.91 42.02
CA ASN A 351 19.65 -11.79 41.03
C ASN A 351 19.50 -13.30 41.31
N SER A 352 18.91 -13.68 42.45
CA SER A 352 18.66 -15.09 42.82
C SER A 352 17.17 -15.45 42.70
N GLY A 353 16.87 -16.75 42.68
CA GLY A 353 15.50 -17.26 42.56
C GLY A 353 14.63 -16.81 43.71
N PHE A 354 13.75 -15.84 43.47
CA PHE A 354 12.73 -15.43 44.42
C PHE A 354 11.36 -16.02 44.02
N SER A 355 10.57 -16.39 45.03
CA SER A 355 9.19 -16.82 44.85
C SER A 355 8.25 -15.74 45.38
N ILE A 356 7.28 -15.33 44.58
CA ILE A 356 6.19 -14.46 45.05
C ILE A 356 5.17 -15.40 45.70
N ARG A 357 5.05 -15.36 47.03
CA ARG A 357 3.93 -16.03 47.69
C ARG A 357 2.67 -15.22 47.37
N GLY A 358 1.72 -15.83 46.67
CA GLY A 358 0.42 -15.21 46.42
C GLY A 358 -0.24 -14.83 47.75
N SER A 359 -0.51 -13.55 47.94
CA SER A 359 -1.36 -13.10 49.03
C SER A 359 -2.82 -13.13 48.55
N ILE A 360 -3.68 -13.82 49.30
CA ILE A 360 -5.13 -13.66 49.14
C ILE A 360 -5.45 -12.25 49.65
N MET A 361 -5.77 -11.33 48.73
CA MET A 361 -6.18 -9.99 49.12
C MET A 361 -7.57 -10.05 49.76
N ARG A 362 -7.71 -9.44 50.93
CA ARG A 362 -9.03 -9.23 51.55
C ARG A 362 -9.73 -8.06 50.84
N PRO A 363 -11.07 -8.07 50.71
CA PRO A 363 -11.79 -6.93 50.18
C PRO A 363 -11.45 -5.65 50.96
N GLY A 364 -10.97 -4.62 50.27
CA GLY A 364 -10.59 -3.33 50.87
C GLY A 364 -9.07 -3.05 50.99
N THR A 365 -8.19 -3.97 50.61
CA THR A 365 -6.74 -3.68 50.51
C THR A 365 -6.36 -3.20 49.11
N ASN A 366 -5.46 -2.21 49.04
CA ASN A 366 -4.90 -1.69 47.79
C ASN A 366 -4.35 -2.82 46.91
N SER A 367 -4.61 -2.76 45.60
CA SER A 367 -4.17 -3.81 44.67
C SER A 367 -2.65 -3.99 44.67
N LEU A 368 -2.17 -5.19 44.36
CA LEU A 368 -0.74 -5.49 44.20
C LEU A 368 -0.03 -4.49 43.24
N ARG A 369 -0.77 -4.01 42.23
CA ARG A 369 -0.34 -2.96 41.31
C ARG A 369 -0.05 -1.63 42.02
N TRP A 370 -0.88 -1.25 42.99
CA TRP A 370 -0.71 -0.02 43.77
C TRP A 370 0.49 -0.09 44.70
N SER A 371 0.69 -1.22 45.40
CA SER A 371 1.88 -1.43 46.24
C SER A 371 3.18 -1.48 45.44
N LEU A 372 3.15 -1.95 44.18
CA LEU A 372 4.31 -1.90 43.30
C LEU A 372 4.64 -0.48 42.83
N VAL A 373 3.63 0.35 42.57
CA VAL A 373 3.82 1.79 42.24
C VAL A 373 4.43 2.53 43.44
N GLU A 374 3.93 2.27 44.65
CA GLU A 374 4.42 2.90 45.87
C GLU A 374 5.88 2.52 46.23
N ILE A 375 6.30 1.29 45.92
CA ILE A 375 7.67 0.80 46.15
C ILE A 375 8.66 1.34 45.10
N LEU A 376 8.21 1.54 43.87
CA LEU A 376 9.11 1.85 42.75
C LEU A 376 9.33 3.35 42.53
N GLY A 377 8.51 4.21 43.14
CA GLY A 377 8.53 5.66 42.91
C GLY A 377 8.11 6.03 41.49
N ASP A 378 7.51 7.21 41.31
CA ASP A 378 7.01 7.71 40.02
C ASP A 378 8.03 7.60 38.86
#